data_AF-A0A7G7WZ46-F1
#
_entry.id   AF-A0A7G7WZ46-F1
#
_cell.length_a   1.000
_cell.length_b   1.000
_cell.length_c   1.000
_cell.angle_alpha   90.00
_cell.angle_beta   90.00
_cell.angle_gamma   90.00
#
_symmetry.space_group_name_H-M   'P 1'
#
loop_
_entity.id
_entity.type
_entity.pdbx_description
1 polymer ?
#
loop_
_entity_poly.entity_id
_entity_poly.type
_entity_poly.pdbx_seq_one_letter_code
_entity_poly.pdbx_strand_id
1 'polypeptide(L)'
;MKFIALLQFISLFMAVLVSGSDLSDFFSDRLNDKSDDVSRISRGLRQKKIRSSLPLLFSKIISGKHIKEEKKYECKNAKGYDELCGEWKEVCQEDVVLMQTYCKKTCGFCVEKPAPAPPACQLTDHGCCWDGVSTAHGPNQEGCPECLKDKYSSLCMRFQDYCLLEGKNREWIRQKCPKTCINLWKKYAEKTFPAEELQENVVYNAWEICYSGAKGVKRGLESLLDQLETTK
;
A
#
# COMPACT_ATOMS: atom_id res chain seq x y z
N MET A 1 -27.49 50.67 -36.74
CA MET A 1 -28.03 49.30 -36.94
C MET A 1 -27.06 48.18 -36.51
N LYS A 2 -26.35 48.30 -35.37
CA LYS A 2 -25.46 47.21 -34.88
C LYS A 2 -25.60 46.89 -33.36
N PHE A 3 -26.57 47.48 -32.67
CA PHE A 3 -26.77 47.26 -31.23
C PHE A 3 -28.01 46.43 -30.85
N ILE A 4 -28.85 46.06 -31.82
CA ILE A 4 -30.05 45.23 -31.58
C ILE A 4 -29.77 43.73 -31.78
N ALA A 5 -28.69 43.37 -32.49
CA ALA A 5 -28.32 41.97 -32.74
C ALA A 5 -27.64 41.26 -31.53
N LEU A 6 -27.11 42.02 -30.57
CA LEU A 6 -26.44 41.45 -29.39
C LEU A 6 -27.41 41.03 -28.27
N LEU A 7 -28.62 41.60 -28.22
CA LEU A 7 -29.63 41.23 -27.22
C LEU A 7 -30.48 40.01 -27.61
N GLN A 8 -30.59 39.68 -28.90
CA GLN A 8 -31.25 38.43 -29.32
C GLN A 8 -30.36 37.20 -29.19
N PHE A 9 -29.03 37.36 -29.23
CA PHE A 9 -28.09 36.26 -29.02
C PHE A 9 -27.97 35.83 -27.54
N ILE A 10 -28.08 36.78 -26.60
CA ILE A 10 -28.00 36.49 -25.16
C ILE A 10 -29.31 35.84 -24.64
N SER A 11 -30.46 36.12 -25.27
CA SER A 11 -31.74 35.48 -24.92
C SER A 11 -31.82 34.00 -25.35
N LEU A 12 -31.19 33.64 -26.49
CA LEU A 12 -31.14 32.25 -26.95
C LEU A 12 -30.09 31.38 -26.22
N PHE A 13 -29.04 31.99 -25.66
CA PHE A 13 -28.02 31.25 -24.90
C PHE A 13 -28.47 30.91 -23.46
N MET A 14 -29.34 31.73 -22.86
CA MET A 14 -29.92 31.45 -21.53
C MET A 14 -31.10 30.46 -21.57
N ALA A 15 -31.72 30.24 -22.74
CA ALA A 15 -32.79 29.24 -22.89
C ALA A 15 -32.28 27.80 -23.05
N VAL A 16 -30.99 27.59 -23.34
CA VAL A 16 -30.35 26.25 -23.33
C VAL A 16 -30.00 25.80 -21.91
N LEU A 17 -29.94 26.71 -20.93
CA LEU A 17 -29.54 26.40 -19.56
C LEU A 17 -30.69 26.06 -18.59
N VAL A 18 -31.95 26.01 -19.07
CA VAL A 18 -33.13 25.74 -18.22
C VAL A 18 -33.87 24.44 -18.60
N SER A 19 -33.37 23.68 -19.56
CA SER A 19 -33.87 22.34 -19.89
C SER A 19 -32.78 21.31 -19.60
N GLY A 20 -32.48 21.14 -18.31
CA GLY A 20 -31.68 20.03 -17.80
C GLY A 20 -32.29 18.72 -18.26
N SER A 21 -31.75 18.19 -19.34
CA SER A 21 -31.91 16.81 -19.78
C SER A 21 -30.58 16.14 -19.48
N ASP A 22 -30.65 15.18 -18.58
CA ASP A 22 -29.59 14.36 -18.05
C ASP A 22 -28.70 13.78 -19.15
N LEU A 23 -27.46 14.26 -19.19
CA LEU A 23 -26.34 13.60 -19.87
C LEU A 23 -25.44 12.87 -18.84
N SER A 24 -26.04 12.40 -17.75
CA SER A 24 -25.43 11.67 -16.63
C SER A 24 -25.50 10.14 -16.79
N ASP A 25 -26.12 9.62 -17.86
CA ASP A 25 -26.33 8.18 -18.08
C ASP A 25 -25.28 7.48 -18.96
N PHE A 26 -24.10 8.08 -19.19
CA PHE A 26 -22.99 7.39 -19.88
C PHE A 26 -21.73 7.15 -19.01
N PHE A 27 -21.71 7.58 -17.74
CA PHE A 27 -20.56 7.34 -16.85
C PHE A 27 -20.93 6.90 -15.42
N SER A 28 -22.11 6.28 -15.24
CA SER A 28 -22.62 5.81 -13.94
C SER A 28 -22.44 4.29 -13.66
N ASP A 29 -21.45 3.62 -14.27
CA ASP A 29 -21.16 2.19 -13.94
C ASP A 29 -19.72 1.94 -13.42
N ARG A 30 -18.99 2.98 -12.98
CA ARG A 30 -17.65 2.76 -12.41
C ARG A 30 -17.24 3.65 -11.22
N LEU A 31 -18.21 4.28 -10.53
CA LEU A 31 -17.93 5.13 -9.37
C LEU A 31 -18.79 4.87 -8.11
N ASN A 32 -19.62 3.82 -8.09
CA ASN A 32 -20.25 3.33 -6.86
C ASN A 32 -19.47 2.15 -6.28
N ASP A 33 -18.40 2.40 -5.52
CA ASP A 33 -18.03 1.50 -4.40
C ASP A 33 -17.05 2.04 -3.34
N LYS A 34 -16.68 3.34 -3.33
CA LYS A 34 -15.72 3.83 -2.29
C LYS A 34 -16.03 5.22 -1.72
N SER A 35 -17.31 5.59 -1.68
CA SER A 35 -17.76 6.86 -1.09
C SER A 35 -18.24 6.75 0.36
N ASP A 36 -18.13 5.60 1.03
CA ASP A 36 -18.73 5.39 2.37
C ASP A 36 -17.77 5.40 3.56
N ASP A 37 -16.45 5.59 3.37
CA ASP A 37 -15.50 5.47 4.50
C ASP A 37 -15.01 6.80 5.09
N VAL A 38 -15.24 7.95 4.45
CA VAL A 38 -14.71 9.25 4.93
C VAL A 38 -15.62 9.92 5.98
N SER A 39 -16.89 9.51 6.11
CA SER A 39 -17.82 10.08 7.09
C SER A 39 -17.78 9.43 8.48
N ARG A 40 -16.98 8.38 8.68
CA ARG A 40 -16.93 7.60 9.95
C ARG A 40 -15.82 8.00 10.93
N ILE A 41 -14.94 8.93 10.57
CA ILE A 41 -13.73 9.24 11.39
C ILE A 41 -13.91 10.41 12.37
N SER A 42 -15.01 11.18 12.35
CA SER A 42 -15.08 12.44 13.13
C SER A 42 -16.30 12.68 14.04
N ARG A 43 -17.13 11.67 14.37
CA ARG A 43 -18.18 11.82 15.41
C ARG A 43 -18.35 10.55 16.25
N GLY A 44 -17.76 10.52 17.45
CA GLY A 44 -17.98 9.41 18.39
C GLY A 44 -17.23 9.43 19.72
N LEU A 45 -16.37 10.42 20.01
CA LEU A 45 -15.92 10.68 21.38
C LEU A 45 -16.99 11.48 22.13
N ARG A 46 -18.02 10.80 22.65
CA ARG A 46 -18.66 11.18 23.93
C ARG A 46 -19.68 10.12 24.37
N GLN A 47 -19.43 9.65 25.59
CA GLN A 47 -20.38 9.03 26.54
C GLN A 47 -20.86 7.62 26.23
N LYS A 48 -20.29 6.64 26.95
CA LYS A 48 -21.07 5.75 27.83
C LYS A 48 -20.16 4.95 28.79
N LYS A 49 -20.05 5.52 30.00
CA LYS A 49 -20.22 4.87 31.30
C LYS A 49 -19.41 3.60 31.59
N ILE A 50 -18.35 3.84 32.37
CA ILE A 50 -17.73 2.94 33.35
C ILE A 50 -18.76 1.98 33.96
N ARG A 51 -18.51 0.67 33.88
CA ARG A 51 -19.04 -0.28 34.87
C ARG A 51 -17.87 -1.06 35.48
N SER A 52 -17.71 -0.79 36.76
CA SER A 52 -16.80 -1.37 37.72
C SER A 52 -16.94 -2.88 37.85
N SER A 53 -15.83 -3.59 37.77
CA SER A 53 -15.56 -4.77 38.62
C SER A 53 -14.15 -5.28 38.34
N LEU A 54 -13.20 -4.81 39.15
CA LEU A 54 -11.91 -5.46 39.36
C LEU A 54 -12.18 -6.72 40.21
N PRO A 55 -11.54 -7.85 39.89
CA PRO A 55 -10.69 -8.42 40.93
C PRO A 55 -9.26 -8.65 40.43
N LEU A 56 -8.35 -8.33 41.35
CA LEU A 56 -6.92 -8.53 41.32
C LEU A 56 -6.56 -9.98 40.98
N LEU A 57 -5.86 -10.20 39.86
CA LEU A 57 -4.80 -11.20 39.79
C LEU A 57 -3.69 -10.64 38.90
N PHE A 58 -2.77 -9.94 39.54
CA PHE A 58 -1.44 -9.72 38.98
C PHE A 58 -0.71 -11.07 38.84
N SER A 59 0.02 -11.16 37.73
CA SER A 59 1.17 -12.04 37.48
C SER A 59 0.93 -13.23 36.56
N LYS A 60 1.11 -12.96 35.27
CA LYS A 60 1.92 -13.82 34.39
C LYS A 60 2.47 -13.02 33.22
N ILE A 61 3.52 -12.25 33.47
CA ILE A 61 4.49 -11.94 32.42
C ILE A 61 5.50 -13.09 32.43
N ILE A 62 5.30 -14.07 31.55
CA ILE A 62 6.42 -14.85 30.99
C ILE A 62 6.10 -15.06 29.50
N SER A 63 6.82 -14.33 28.66
CA SER A 63 7.26 -14.71 27.31
C SER A 63 6.26 -15.46 26.43
N GLY A 64 5.24 -14.75 25.93
CA GLY A 64 4.40 -15.23 24.83
C GLY A 64 4.86 -14.63 23.51
N LYS A 65 5.81 -15.25 22.82
CA LYS A 65 6.01 -15.01 21.38
C LYS A 65 4.65 -15.24 20.70
N HIS A 66 4.07 -14.22 20.08
CA HIS A 66 3.01 -14.41 19.10
C HIS A 66 3.60 -15.13 17.88
N ILE A 67 3.75 -16.46 17.96
CA ILE A 67 3.88 -17.28 16.76
C ILE A 67 2.46 -17.36 16.22
N LYS A 68 2.15 -16.51 15.21
CA LYS A 68 0.97 -16.76 14.37
C LYS A 68 1.20 -18.17 13.80
N GLU A 69 0.30 -19.12 14.06
CA GLU A 69 0.35 -20.42 13.40
C GLU A 69 0.45 -20.17 11.90
N GLU A 70 1.61 -20.53 11.33
CA GLU A 70 1.83 -20.42 9.90
C GLU A 70 0.88 -21.40 9.22
N LYS A 71 -0.15 -20.88 8.55
CA LYS A 71 -1.03 -21.71 7.71
C LYS A 71 -0.15 -22.37 6.65
N LYS A 72 0.12 -23.67 6.83
CA LYS A 72 0.88 -24.49 5.90
C LYS A 72 0.21 -24.41 4.52
N TYR A 73 0.87 -23.76 3.57
CA TYR A 73 0.40 -23.70 2.20
C TYR A 73 0.54 -25.09 1.57
N GLU A 74 -0.57 -25.73 1.23
CA GLU A 74 -0.61 -27.03 0.59
C GLU A 74 -0.84 -26.86 -0.91
N CYS A 75 0.12 -27.31 -1.73
CA CYS A 75 -0.01 -27.29 -3.18
C CYS A 75 -0.78 -28.52 -3.65
N LYS A 76 -2.02 -28.30 -4.09
CA LYS A 76 -2.95 -29.32 -4.61
C LYS A 76 -3.83 -28.76 -5.70
N ASN A 77 -4.40 -29.61 -6.54
CA ASN A 77 -5.45 -29.18 -7.46
C ASN A 77 -6.70 -28.73 -6.67
N ALA A 78 -7.66 -28.13 -7.36
CA ALA A 78 -8.98 -27.89 -6.79
C ALA A 78 -9.60 -29.22 -6.36
N LYS A 79 -10.35 -29.18 -5.26
CA LYS A 79 -10.97 -30.38 -4.68
C LYS A 79 -11.88 -31.04 -5.72
N GLY A 80 -11.63 -32.32 -6.01
CA GLY A 80 -12.41 -33.10 -6.97
C GLY A 80 -11.94 -33.00 -8.43
N TYR A 81 -10.87 -32.27 -8.71
CA TYR A 81 -10.33 -32.11 -10.06
C TYR A 81 -9.07 -32.95 -10.32
N ASP A 82 -8.57 -33.72 -9.36
CA ASP A 82 -7.28 -34.43 -9.52
C ASP A 82 -7.25 -35.39 -10.72
N GLU A 83 -8.33 -36.14 -10.96
CA GLU A 83 -8.46 -37.05 -12.10
C GLU A 83 -8.55 -36.28 -13.43
N LEU A 84 -9.43 -35.28 -13.49
CA LEU A 84 -9.63 -34.42 -14.67
C LEU A 84 -8.37 -33.64 -15.05
N CYS A 85 -7.63 -33.15 -14.06
CA CYS A 85 -6.36 -32.50 -14.28
C CYS A 85 -5.30 -33.44 -14.84
N GLY A 86 -5.39 -34.75 -14.56
CA GLY A 86 -4.54 -35.76 -15.18
C GLY A 86 -4.74 -35.85 -16.69
N GLU A 87 -6.00 -35.78 -17.15
CA GLU A 87 -6.35 -35.76 -18.57
C GLU A 87 -5.96 -34.44 -19.23
N TRP A 88 -6.14 -33.31 -18.53
CA TRP A 88 -5.89 -31.97 -19.07
C TRP A 88 -4.43 -31.51 -19.02
N LYS A 89 -3.48 -32.39 -18.72
CA LYS A 89 -2.07 -32.01 -18.53
C LYS A 89 -1.45 -31.31 -19.75
N GLU A 90 -1.92 -31.57 -20.96
CA GLU A 90 -1.39 -30.94 -22.17
C GLU A 90 -1.90 -29.51 -22.37
N VAL A 91 -3.05 -29.17 -21.78
CA VAL A 91 -3.71 -27.85 -21.90
C VAL A 91 -3.13 -26.82 -20.93
N CYS A 92 -2.10 -27.18 -20.14
CA CYS A 92 -1.48 -26.30 -19.13
C CYS A 92 -1.04 -24.94 -19.67
N GLN A 93 -0.66 -24.85 -20.94
CA GLN A 93 -0.22 -23.59 -21.58
C GLN A 93 -1.29 -22.94 -22.46
N GLU A 94 -2.38 -23.66 -22.76
CA GLU A 94 -3.44 -23.19 -23.64
C GLU A 94 -4.51 -22.40 -22.87
N ASP A 95 -4.95 -22.92 -21.72
CA ASP A 95 -5.85 -22.22 -20.80
C ASP A 95 -5.21 -22.07 -19.43
N VAL A 96 -4.24 -21.15 -19.37
CA VAL A 96 -3.45 -20.88 -18.16
C VAL A 96 -4.34 -20.49 -16.98
N VAL A 97 -5.44 -19.77 -17.20
CA VAL A 97 -6.31 -19.29 -16.13
C VAL A 97 -7.12 -20.43 -15.51
N LEU A 98 -7.74 -21.27 -16.34
CA LEU A 98 -8.43 -22.47 -15.89
C LEU A 98 -7.45 -23.39 -15.15
N MET A 99 -6.29 -23.65 -15.74
CA MET A 99 -5.33 -24.59 -15.20
C MET A 99 -4.65 -24.07 -13.92
N GLN A 100 -4.44 -22.76 -13.77
CA GLN A 100 -4.01 -22.16 -12.48
C GLN A 100 -5.08 -22.24 -11.40
N THR A 101 -6.35 -22.24 -11.78
CA THR A 101 -7.46 -22.27 -10.83
C THR A 101 -7.71 -23.68 -10.32
N TYR A 102 -7.82 -24.64 -11.24
CA TYR A 102 -8.23 -26.01 -10.94
C TYR A 102 -7.06 -26.98 -10.90
N CYS A 103 -6.07 -26.85 -11.78
CA CYS A 103 -5.02 -27.86 -12.01
C CYS A 103 -3.62 -27.38 -11.63
N LYS A 104 -3.52 -26.48 -10.64
CA LYS A 104 -2.27 -25.82 -10.25
C LYS A 104 -1.14 -26.76 -9.83
N LYS A 105 -1.46 -27.92 -9.23
CA LYS A 105 -0.44 -28.93 -8.90
C LYS A 105 -0.02 -29.67 -10.17
N THR A 106 -0.98 -30.15 -10.96
CA THR A 106 -0.70 -30.95 -12.16
C THR A 106 0.11 -30.17 -13.20
N CYS A 107 -0.18 -28.88 -13.37
CA CYS A 107 0.56 -28.00 -14.27
C CYS A 107 1.80 -27.35 -13.65
N GLY A 108 2.12 -27.63 -12.38
CA GLY A 108 3.28 -27.05 -11.70
C GLY A 108 3.19 -25.55 -11.42
N PHE A 109 2.00 -24.95 -11.45
CA PHE A 109 1.76 -23.56 -11.06
C PHE A 109 1.94 -23.33 -9.55
N CYS A 110 1.86 -24.40 -8.76
CA CYS A 110 2.39 -24.42 -7.41
C CYS A 110 3.35 -25.60 -7.25
N VAL A 111 4.21 -25.48 -6.25
CA VAL A 111 5.09 -26.57 -5.81
C VAL A 111 5.04 -26.60 -4.28
N GLU A 112 5.07 -27.80 -3.70
CA GLU A 112 5.25 -27.97 -2.26
C GLU A 112 6.70 -27.60 -1.92
N LYS A 113 6.96 -26.30 -1.75
CA LYS A 113 8.19 -25.80 -1.14
C LYS A 113 7.91 -25.55 0.33
N PRO A 114 8.80 -25.97 1.25
CA PRO A 114 8.75 -25.46 2.60
C PRO A 114 8.80 -23.93 2.51
N ALA A 115 7.97 -23.26 3.31
CA ALA A 115 8.01 -21.81 3.39
C ALA A 115 9.45 -21.39 3.68
N PRO A 116 10.03 -20.43 2.94
CA PRO A 116 11.36 -19.93 3.25
C PRO A 116 11.34 -19.46 4.71
N ALA A 117 12.31 -19.94 5.49
CA ALA A 117 12.43 -19.52 6.87
C ALA A 117 12.48 -17.99 6.94
N PRO A 118 11.81 -17.36 7.92
CA PRO A 118 11.91 -15.92 8.09
C PRO A 118 13.38 -15.51 8.20
N PRO A 119 13.79 -14.37 7.61
CA PRO A 119 15.16 -13.93 7.69
C PRO A 119 15.58 -13.77 9.16
N ALA A 120 16.84 -14.12 9.46
CA ALA A 120 17.33 -14.16 10.84
C ALA A 120 17.15 -12.82 11.58
N CYS A 121 17.21 -11.70 10.84
CA CYS A 121 16.97 -10.37 11.37
C CYS A 121 15.57 -10.19 11.99
N GLN A 122 14.55 -10.96 11.59
CA GLN A 122 13.21 -10.87 12.20
C GLN A 122 13.16 -11.42 13.64
N LEU A 123 14.15 -12.24 14.02
CA LEU A 123 14.23 -12.84 15.34
C LEU A 123 15.05 -12.01 16.33
N THR A 124 15.72 -10.95 15.87
CA THR A 124 16.50 -10.05 16.73
C THR A 124 15.61 -9.02 17.40
N ASP A 125 16.11 -8.40 18.48
CA ASP A 125 15.35 -7.44 19.27
C ASP A 125 14.91 -6.20 18.48
N HIS A 126 15.71 -5.81 17.47
CA HIS A 126 15.49 -4.62 16.65
C HIS A 126 14.92 -4.94 15.26
N GLY A 127 14.84 -6.21 14.88
CA GLY A 127 14.27 -6.62 13.61
C GLY A 127 15.20 -6.41 12.41
N CYS A 128 14.61 -6.49 11.23
CA CYS A 128 15.30 -6.20 9.98
C CYS A 128 15.33 -4.70 9.68
N CYS A 129 16.37 -4.30 8.98
CA CYS A 129 16.43 -3.02 8.32
C CYS A 129 15.33 -2.91 7.25
N TRP A 130 15.17 -1.70 6.72
CA TRP A 130 14.19 -1.35 5.68
C TRP A 130 14.32 -2.18 4.40
N ASP A 131 15.54 -2.67 4.12
CA ASP A 131 15.82 -3.55 2.99
C ASP A 131 15.20 -4.96 3.16
N GLY A 132 14.75 -5.30 4.37
CA GLY A 132 14.18 -6.58 4.77
C GLY A 132 15.20 -7.72 4.93
N VAL A 133 16.50 -7.41 4.91
CA VAL A 133 17.58 -8.41 4.86
C VAL A 133 18.62 -8.13 5.94
N SER A 134 19.05 -6.88 6.10
CA SER A 134 20.08 -6.50 7.06
C SER A 134 19.50 -6.50 8.47
N THR A 135 20.31 -6.80 9.48
CA THR A 135 19.88 -6.77 10.89
C THR A 135 20.09 -5.36 11.43
N ALA A 136 19.08 -4.77 12.07
CA ALA A 136 19.27 -3.52 12.79
C ALA A 136 20.08 -3.78 14.07
N HIS A 137 21.15 -3.03 14.28
CA HIS A 137 22.02 -3.17 15.45
C HIS A 137 21.42 -2.52 16.71
N GLY A 138 20.50 -1.58 16.53
CA GLY A 138 19.90 -0.80 17.61
C GLY A 138 18.52 -0.26 17.25
N PRO A 139 17.89 0.51 18.17
CA PRO A 139 16.62 1.16 17.92
C PRO A 139 16.70 2.15 16.73
N ASN A 140 15.54 2.47 16.14
CA ASN A 140 15.45 3.40 15.00
C ASN A 140 16.32 3.02 13.79
N GLN A 141 16.51 1.71 13.52
CA GLN A 141 17.32 1.23 12.39
C GLN A 141 18.81 1.63 12.48
N GLU A 142 19.34 1.69 13.70
CA GLU A 142 20.76 1.91 13.90
C GLU A 142 21.59 0.82 13.21
N GLY A 143 22.64 1.25 12.49
CA GLY A 143 23.51 0.36 11.72
C GLY A 143 22.91 -0.15 10.41
N CYS A 144 21.72 0.31 10.02
CA CYS A 144 21.13 -0.02 8.73
C CYS A 144 21.74 0.77 7.57
N PRO A 145 21.71 0.22 6.34
CA PRO A 145 22.22 0.91 5.17
C PRO A 145 21.40 2.16 4.83
N GLU A 146 21.98 3.04 4.03
CA GLU A 146 21.31 4.28 3.58
C GLU A 146 20.09 3.99 2.70
N CYS A 147 18.92 4.51 3.09
CA CYS A 147 17.67 4.28 2.38
C CYS A 147 17.54 5.06 1.06
N LEU A 148 18.33 6.09 0.81
CA LEU A 148 18.20 6.95 -0.37
C LEU A 148 18.84 6.37 -1.64
N LYS A 149 18.82 5.04 -1.79
CA LYS A 149 19.39 4.32 -2.93
C LYS A 149 18.39 3.32 -3.51
N ASP A 150 18.18 3.44 -4.82
CA ASP A 150 17.38 2.48 -5.58
C ASP A 150 18.19 1.24 -5.92
N LYS A 151 17.60 0.06 -5.76
CA LYS A 151 18.24 -1.20 -6.11
C LYS A 151 18.26 -1.44 -7.63
N TYR A 152 17.23 -0.97 -8.34
CA TYR A 152 17.02 -1.26 -9.77
C TYR A 152 16.66 0.01 -10.56
N SER A 153 17.60 0.95 -10.72
CA SER A 153 17.37 2.29 -11.31
C SER A 153 16.42 2.34 -12.51
N SER A 154 16.68 1.57 -13.59
CA SER A 154 15.83 1.57 -14.79
C SER A 154 14.41 1.07 -14.54
N LEU A 155 14.27 0.08 -13.65
CA LEU A 155 12.96 -0.46 -13.26
C LEU A 155 12.22 0.56 -12.39
N CYS A 156 12.92 1.21 -11.47
CA CYS A 156 12.38 2.24 -10.60
C CYS A 156 11.82 3.41 -11.41
N MET A 157 12.57 3.92 -12.40
CA MET A 157 12.09 4.99 -13.28
C MET A 157 10.84 4.58 -14.07
N ARG A 158 10.79 3.35 -14.59
CA ARG A 158 9.65 2.86 -15.39
C ARG A 158 8.37 2.68 -14.57
N PHE A 159 8.52 2.35 -13.29
CA PHE A 159 7.41 1.96 -12.42
C PHE A 159 7.21 2.91 -11.23
N GLN A 160 7.74 4.13 -11.34
CA GLN A 160 7.67 5.13 -10.27
C GLN A 160 6.23 5.44 -9.82
N ASP A 161 5.24 5.36 -10.71
CA ASP A 161 3.85 5.70 -10.38
C ASP A 161 3.25 4.75 -9.32
N TYR A 162 3.75 3.51 -9.21
CA TYR A 162 3.33 2.58 -8.15
C TYR A 162 3.68 3.08 -6.75
N CYS A 163 4.56 4.08 -6.59
CA CYS A 163 4.87 4.67 -5.29
C CYS A 163 3.66 5.40 -4.66
N LEU A 164 2.76 5.93 -5.50
CA LEU A 164 1.57 6.69 -5.09
C LEU A 164 0.29 5.84 -5.09
N LEU A 165 0.28 4.70 -5.78
CA LEU A 165 -0.88 3.80 -5.87
C LEU A 165 -0.99 2.90 -4.64
N GLU A 166 -2.22 2.48 -4.30
CA GLU A 166 -2.46 1.43 -3.31
C GLU A 166 -2.31 0.03 -3.92
N GLY A 167 -1.91 -0.95 -3.11
CA GLY A 167 -1.84 -2.37 -3.51
C GLY A 167 -0.48 -3.01 -3.26
N LYS A 168 -0.37 -4.31 -3.57
CA LYS A 168 0.84 -5.12 -3.28
C LYS A 168 2.11 -4.60 -3.95
N ASN A 169 1.98 -3.99 -5.13
CA ASN A 169 3.10 -3.43 -5.87
C ASN A 169 3.70 -2.20 -5.18
N ARG A 170 2.91 -1.47 -4.36
CA ARG A 170 3.36 -0.30 -3.60
C ARG A 170 4.43 -0.66 -2.59
N GLU A 171 4.23 -1.74 -1.84
CA GLU A 171 5.18 -2.16 -0.82
C GLU A 171 6.51 -2.58 -1.45
N TRP A 172 6.45 -3.39 -2.51
CA TRP A 172 7.64 -3.82 -3.22
C TRP A 172 8.40 -2.64 -3.84
N ILE A 173 7.71 -1.73 -4.53
CA ILE A 173 8.38 -0.60 -5.18
C ILE A 173 8.98 0.36 -4.15
N ARG A 174 8.30 0.64 -3.03
CA ARG A 174 8.84 1.49 -1.97
C ARG A 174 10.08 0.88 -1.33
N GLN A 175 10.09 -0.43 -1.13
CA GLN A 175 11.24 -1.13 -0.56
C GLN A 175 12.43 -1.21 -1.53
N LYS A 176 12.19 -1.40 -2.83
CA LYS A 176 13.27 -1.59 -3.83
C LYS A 176 13.70 -0.31 -4.52
N CYS A 177 12.84 0.70 -4.52
CA CYS A 177 13.03 1.99 -5.18
C CYS A 177 12.72 3.18 -4.25
N PRO A 178 13.29 3.22 -3.03
CA PRO A 178 12.99 4.26 -2.05
C PRO A 178 13.35 5.67 -2.54
N LYS A 179 14.49 5.86 -3.21
CA LYS A 179 14.92 7.18 -3.72
C LYS A 179 13.93 7.70 -4.77
N THR A 180 13.57 6.86 -5.74
CA THR A 180 12.59 7.22 -6.76
C THR A 180 11.24 7.56 -6.13
N CYS A 181 10.76 6.75 -5.18
CA CYS A 181 9.48 6.99 -4.52
C CYS A 181 9.46 8.26 -3.67
N ILE A 182 10.53 8.54 -2.93
CA ILE A 182 10.66 9.76 -2.12
C ILE A 182 10.67 11.00 -3.03
N ASN A 183 11.43 10.95 -4.14
CA ASN A 183 11.48 12.06 -5.09
C ASN A 183 10.14 12.30 -5.79
N LEU A 184 9.43 11.23 -6.16
CA LEU A 184 8.11 11.36 -6.76
C LEU A 184 7.11 11.93 -5.74
N TRP A 185 7.15 11.45 -4.49
CA TRP A 185 6.31 11.98 -3.42
C TRP A 185 6.60 13.45 -3.18
N LYS A 186 7.87 13.86 -3.13
CA LYS A 186 8.25 15.27 -2.98
C LYS A 186 7.62 16.15 -4.06
N LYS A 187 7.71 15.75 -5.33
CA LYS A 187 7.08 16.45 -6.45
C LYS A 187 5.55 16.50 -6.36
N TYR A 188 4.95 15.43 -5.85
CA TYR A 188 3.50 15.37 -5.62
C TYR A 188 3.11 16.33 -4.48
N ALA A 189 3.82 16.26 -3.36
CA ALA A 189 3.56 17.08 -2.19
C ALA A 189 3.70 18.58 -2.49
N GLU A 190 4.73 18.97 -3.25
CA GLU A 190 4.95 20.36 -3.70
C GLU A 190 3.78 20.92 -4.52
N LYS A 191 3.02 20.05 -5.20
CA LYS A 191 1.85 20.44 -5.99
C LYS A 191 0.56 20.43 -5.20
N THR A 192 0.48 19.61 -4.15
CA THR A 192 -0.77 19.32 -3.45
C THR A 192 -0.90 20.10 -2.13
N PHE A 193 0.19 20.35 -1.42
CA PHE A 193 0.17 20.95 -0.09
C PHE A 193 0.73 22.38 -0.08
N PRO A 194 0.25 23.25 0.82
CA PRO A 194 0.85 24.56 1.04
C PRO A 194 2.27 24.43 1.61
N ALA A 195 3.09 25.46 1.42
CA ALA A 195 4.51 25.44 1.77
C ALA A 195 4.80 25.11 3.25
N GLU A 196 3.91 25.51 4.17
CA GLU A 196 4.04 25.31 5.61
C GLU A 196 3.93 23.82 6.02
N GLU A 197 3.12 23.04 5.30
CA GLU A 197 2.92 21.61 5.58
C GLU A 197 3.85 20.71 4.73
N LEU A 198 4.53 21.28 3.75
CA LEU A 198 5.31 20.55 2.77
C LEU A 198 6.45 19.75 3.41
N GLN A 199 7.20 20.37 4.32
CA GLN A 199 8.36 19.74 4.95
C GLN A 199 7.96 18.56 5.83
N GLU A 200 6.95 18.71 6.69
CA GLU A 200 6.47 17.64 7.56
C GLU A 200 5.91 16.45 6.76
N ASN A 201 5.12 16.71 5.71
CA ASN A 201 4.55 15.68 4.86
C ASN A 201 5.59 14.91 4.03
N VAL A 202 6.61 15.61 3.52
CA VAL A 202 7.71 14.97 2.77
C VAL A 202 8.51 14.07 3.70
N VAL A 203 8.83 14.54 4.90
CA VAL A 203 9.63 13.81 5.88
C VAL A 203 8.86 12.60 6.42
N TYR A 204 7.57 12.75 6.75
CA TYR A 204 6.73 11.64 7.18
C TYR A 204 6.63 10.55 6.12
N ASN A 205 6.40 10.90 4.86
CA ASN A 205 6.30 9.90 3.79
C ASN A 205 7.63 9.24 3.46
N ALA A 206 8.74 9.99 3.50
CA ALA A 206 10.05 9.40 3.37
C ALA A 206 10.32 8.42 4.53
N TRP A 207 9.86 8.75 5.75
CA TRP A 207 9.95 7.85 6.89
C TRP A 207 9.10 6.59 6.70
N GLU A 208 7.87 6.70 6.21
CA GLU A 208 7.02 5.55 5.88
C GLU A 208 7.65 4.65 4.80
N ILE A 209 8.27 5.23 3.77
CA ILE A 209 8.95 4.49 2.71
C ILE A 209 10.18 3.77 3.25
N CYS A 210 10.96 4.45 4.07
CA CYS A 210 12.25 3.95 4.56
C CYS A 210 12.15 3.16 5.85
N TYR A 211 11.08 3.24 6.64
CA TYR A 211 11.09 2.71 8.00
C TYR A 211 9.76 2.13 8.45
N SER A 212 8.71 2.09 7.61
CA SER A 212 7.47 1.41 8.01
C SER A 212 7.74 -0.09 8.23
N GLY A 213 7.29 -0.60 9.38
CA GLY A 213 7.60 -1.96 9.87
C GLY A 213 8.58 -2.01 11.05
N ALA A 214 9.33 -0.94 11.33
CA ALA A 214 10.13 -0.85 12.56
C ALA A 214 9.20 -0.65 13.78
N LYS A 215 9.28 -1.55 14.77
CA LYS A 215 8.48 -1.41 15.99
C LYS A 215 8.93 -0.19 16.79
N GLY A 216 8.04 0.80 16.90
CA GLY A 216 8.15 1.94 17.82
C GLY A 216 9.13 3.02 17.38
N VAL A 217 8.70 4.00 16.59
CA VAL A 217 9.57 5.13 16.23
C VAL A 217 8.77 6.43 16.04
N LYS A 218 9.11 7.44 16.86
CA LYS A 218 9.02 8.88 16.54
C LYS A 218 10.41 9.54 16.41
N ARG A 219 11.50 8.83 16.76
CA ARG A 219 12.87 9.38 16.89
C ARG A 219 13.80 9.15 15.68
N GLY A 220 13.36 8.41 14.65
CA GLY A 220 14.13 8.21 13.42
C GLY A 220 13.94 9.32 12.37
N LEU A 221 13.14 10.34 12.68
CA LEU A 221 12.79 11.43 11.77
C LEU A 221 13.99 12.37 11.52
N GLU A 222 14.81 12.61 12.55
CA GLU A 222 15.98 13.50 12.51
C GLU A 222 17.11 12.93 11.62
N SER A 223 17.41 11.63 11.73
CA SER A 223 18.42 11.00 10.86
C SER A 223 18.01 10.97 9.38
N LEU A 224 16.71 10.97 9.10
CA LEU A 224 16.19 11.00 7.72
C LEU A 224 16.23 12.42 7.15
N LEU A 225 16.01 13.44 7.97
CA LEU A 225 16.16 14.84 7.59
C LEU A 225 17.59 15.11 7.08
N ASP A 226 18.61 14.70 7.82
CA ASP A 226 20.01 14.84 7.40
C ASP A 226 20.31 14.13 6.05
N GLN A 227 19.75 12.94 5.84
CA GLN A 227 19.89 12.20 4.58
C GLN A 227 19.18 12.92 3.41
N LEU A 228 17.99 13.49 3.64
CA LEU A 228 17.26 14.25 2.64
C LEU A 228 17.94 15.57 2.27
N GLU A 229 18.69 16.17 3.20
CA GLU A 229 19.41 17.42 2.97
C GLU A 229 20.71 17.21 2.17
N THR A 230 21.38 16.08 2.36
CA THR A 230 22.63 15.72 1.66
C THR A 230 22.44 15.23 0.22
N THR A 231 21.20 15.01 -0.22
CA THR A 231 20.86 14.56 -1.59
C THR A 231 20.46 15.68 -2.55
N LYS A 232 20.59 16.94 -2.14
CA LYS A 232 20.50 18.14 -3.00
C LYS A 232 21.76 18.33 -3.85
#